data_AF-A0A973SV23-F1
#
_entry.id   AF-A0A973SV23-F1
#
_cell.length_a   1.000
_cell.length_b   1.000
_cell.length_c   1.000
_cell.angle_alpha   90.00
_cell.angle_beta   90.00
_cell.angle_gamma   90.00
#
_symmetry.space_group_name_H-M   'P 1'
#
loop_
_entity.id
_entity.type
_entity.pdbx_description
1 polymer ?
#
loop_
_entity_poly.entity_id
_entity_poly.type
_entity_poly.pdbx_seq_one_letter_code
_entity_poly.pdbx_strand_id
1 'polypeptide(L)'
;MYLIYRAHDQGPLGKAVWRLPEPTVLEWVVAACEEAGAVRGHWGERHLGGRLNFLDYRLLRRPAPQTLGEMRAWAKDVAVGERSVRMLTSEKWWETAALYFLDDAEADARPEVWAFPLHDGPLPDDAGTAGSPGSYAVFLPDARPSFAESTHAFPGLDLSELGAGLLARSPDGLPRELRALRGLMRAGEEGIGQAITRYASGLDDVGAEWTLRQGEHLVQLLAHSGATSEQWFLFDGHWAASHPELAASLMRYARHWDPLCVREHPLDLLCREDRIHYVAVCGQDGEVVVRPYEARDEPGLARLSRWEMREEDYTAPTPGDVLAEATLTFEPESAHVCRISSFVDIGTYNGLPPASDLAERVRRLLGERGVTRVVGAYTDLLLTLFPEHDLRRDDKGWAVDLI
;
A
#
# COMPACT_ATOMS: atom_id res chain seq x y z
N MET A 1 14.34 3.64 -19.73
CA MET A 1 13.42 3.05 -18.72
C MET A 1 14.00 3.15 -17.29
N TYR A 2 13.16 3.10 -16.26
CA TYR A 2 13.58 3.00 -14.86
C TYR A 2 13.21 1.65 -14.23
N LEU A 3 14.04 1.23 -13.27
CA LEU A 3 13.73 0.20 -12.28
C LEU A 3 13.75 0.84 -10.89
N ILE A 4 12.68 0.66 -10.12
CA ILE A 4 12.60 1.06 -8.72
C ILE A 4 12.49 -0.22 -7.89
N TYR A 5 13.39 -0.39 -6.93
CA TYR A 5 13.26 -1.41 -5.90
C TYR A 5 12.93 -0.74 -4.58
N ARG A 6 11.67 -0.87 -4.15
CA ARG A 6 11.20 -0.39 -2.85
C ARG A 6 11.42 -1.48 -1.82
N ALA A 7 12.27 -1.24 -0.85
CA ALA A 7 12.41 -2.07 0.34
C ALA A 7 13.01 -1.25 1.49
N HIS A 8 12.64 -1.58 2.73
CA HIS A 8 13.05 -0.83 3.92
C HIS A 8 14.58 -0.78 4.15
N ASP A 9 15.33 -1.69 3.54
CA ASP A 9 16.79 -1.79 3.62
C ASP A 9 17.51 -1.11 2.42
N GLN A 10 16.78 -0.53 1.48
CA GLN A 10 17.34 0.08 0.28
C GLN A 10 17.59 1.57 0.46
N GLY A 11 18.71 1.90 1.09
CA GLY A 11 19.16 3.27 1.24
C GLY A 11 18.24 4.14 2.10
N PRO A 12 18.52 5.45 2.17
CA PRO A 12 17.90 6.34 3.14
C PRO A 12 16.40 6.59 2.87
N LEU A 13 15.96 6.47 1.61
CA LEU A 13 14.54 6.61 1.23
C LEU A 13 13.77 5.29 1.20
N GLY A 14 14.37 4.18 1.65
CA GLY A 14 13.74 2.84 1.57
C GLY A 14 13.39 2.44 0.13
N LYS A 15 14.19 2.92 -0.83
CA LYS A 15 14.12 2.58 -2.23
C LYS A 15 15.46 2.81 -2.93
N ALA A 16 15.72 2.02 -3.95
CA ALA A 16 16.79 2.23 -4.91
C ALA A 16 16.20 2.42 -6.31
N VAL A 17 16.79 3.31 -7.09
CA VAL A 17 16.34 3.67 -8.44
C VAL A 17 17.49 3.48 -9.41
N TRP A 18 17.25 2.75 -10.50
CA TRP A 18 18.20 2.56 -11.57
C TRP A 18 17.64 3.06 -12.89
N ARG A 19 18.51 3.70 -13.66
CA ARG A 19 18.28 3.99 -15.06
C ARG A 19 18.78 2.83 -15.90
N LEU A 20 17.89 2.23 -16.68
CA LEU A 20 18.19 1.07 -17.51
C LEU A 20 18.31 1.49 -18.99
N PRO A 21 19.24 0.88 -19.76
CA PRO A 21 19.59 1.33 -21.10
C PRO A 21 18.50 1.06 -22.14
N GLU A 22 17.65 0.06 -21.92
CA GLU A 22 16.57 -0.31 -22.83
C GLU A 22 15.42 0.69 -22.79
N PRO A 23 14.76 0.93 -23.94
CA PRO A 23 13.69 1.92 -24.06
C PRO A 23 12.37 1.42 -23.46
N THR A 24 12.13 0.11 -23.42
CA THR A 24 10.87 -0.47 -22.93
C THR A 24 11.07 -1.56 -21.89
N VAL A 25 10.04 -1.79 -21.06
CA VAL A 25 10.02 -2.86 -20.05
C VAL A 25 10.19 -4.23 -20.68
N LEU A 26 9.52 -4.48 -21.80
CA LEU A 26 9.59 -5.75 -22.47
C LEU A 26 11.01 -6.04 -22.99
N GLU A 27 11.65 -5.08 -23.65
CA GLU A 27 13.01 -5.24 -24.18
C GLU A 27 14.03 -5.52 -23.08
N TRP A 28 13.96 -4.80 -21.96
CA TRP A 28 14.84 -5.07 -20.82
C TRP A 28 14.63 -6.47 -20.24
N VAL A 29 13.38 -6.89 -20.05
CA VAL A 29 13.08 -8.22 -19.48
C VAL A 29 13.54 -9.33 -20.41
N VAL A 30 13.36 -9.19 -21.72
CA VAL A 30 13.87 -10.15 -22.72
C VAL A 30 15.39 -10.27 -22.60
N ALA A 31 16.11 -9.14 -22.65
CA ALA A 31 17.56 -9.12 -22.57
C ALA A 31 18.08 -9.73 -21.25
N ALA A 32 17.46 -9.35 -20.12
CA ALA A 32 17.82 -9.86 -18.80
C ALA A 32 17.55 -11.36 -18.65
N CYS A 33 16.44 -11.90 -19.21
CA CYS A 33 16.16 -13.34 -19.21
C CYS A 33 17.18 -14.12 -20.06
N GLU A 34 17.51 -13.63 -21.25
CA GLU A 34 18.50 -14.25 -22.13
C GLU A 34 19.89 -14.31 -21.48
N GLU A 35 20.32 -13.21 -20.86
CA GLU A 35 21.60 -13.15 -20.16
C GLU A 35 21.63 -14.01 -18.89
N ALA A 36 20.58 -13.95 -18.06
CA ALA A 36 20.48 -14.75 -16.84
C ALA A 36 20.42 -16.25 -17.13
N GLY A 37 19.86 -16.65 -18.28
CA GLY A 37 19.92 -18.04 -18.75
C GLY A 37 21.34 -18.51 -19.05
N ALA A 38 22.22 -17.59 -19.48
CA ALA A 38 23.62 -17.88 -19.80
C ALA A 38 24.52 -17.90 -18.54
N VAL A 39 24.21 -17.12 -17.51
CA VAL A 39 25.03 -17.00 -16.30
C VAL A 39 24.29 -17.44 -15.04
N ARG A 40 24.71 -18.56 -14.44
CA ARG A 40 24.09 -19.06 -13.20
C ARG A 40 24.45 -18.18 -12.00
N GLY A 41 23.46 -17.41 -11.54
CA GLY A 41 23.44 -16.71 -10.25
C GLY A 41 24.13 -15.35 -10.25
N HIS A 42 23.64 -14.45 -9.39
CA HIS A 42 24.17 -13.11 -9.13
C HIS A 42 23.99 -12.10 -10.29
N TRP A 43 22.94 -12.25 -11.10
CA TRP A 43 22.67 -11.28 -12.17
C TRP A 43 22.36 -9.91 -11.55
N GLY A 44 21.42 -9.85 -10.60
CA GLY A 44 21.09 -8.58 -9.93
C GLY A 44 22.28 -7.89 -9.27
N GLU A 45 23.18 -8.64 -8.63
CA GLU A 45 24.38 -8.09 -7.98
C GLU A 45 25.35 -7.49 -9.01
N ARG A 46 25.55 -8.17 -10.15
CA ARG A 46 26.46 -7.70 -11.20
C ARG A 46 25.96 -6.44 -11.90
N HIS A 47 24.66 -6.38 -12.21
CA HIS A 47 24.11 -5.33 -13.08
C HIS A 47 23.52 -4.15 -12.28
N LEU A 48 23.05 -4.39 -11.07
CA LEU A 48 22.34 -3.40 -10.26
C LEU A 48 23.07 -3.06 -8.96
N GLY A 49 24.24 -3.69 -8.72
CA GLY A 49 25.11 -3.36 -7.59
C GLY A 49 24.55 -3.73 -6.21
N GLY A 50 23.51 -4.58 -6.17
CA GLY A 50 22.78 -4.89 -4.93
C GLY A 50 22.18 -6.29 -4.91
N ARG A 51 21.74 -6.73 -3.72
CA ARG A 51 21.17 -8.06 -3.49
C ARG A 51 19.73 -8.16 -3.98
N LEU A 52 19.52 -8.08 -5.29
CA LEU A 52 18.22 -8.34 -5.94
C LEU A 52 18.01 -9.82 -6.23
N ASN A 53 18.28 -10.67 -5.24
CA ASN A 53 18.23 -12.14 -5.41
C ASN A 53 16.87 -12.61 -5.93
N PHE A 54 15.78 -11.93 -5.57
CA PHE A 54 14.42 -12.28 -5.99
C PHE A 54 14.19 -12.12 -7.50
N LEU A 55 14.85 -11.14 -8.13
CA LEU A 55 14.74 -10.89 -9.56
C LEU A 55 15.21 -12.11 -10.36
N ASP A 56 16.37 -12.67 -9.97
CA ASP A 56 16.96 -13.85 -10.58
C ASP A 56 16.02 -15.07 -10.49
N TYR A 57 15.38 -15.30 -9.34
CA TYR A 57 14.55 -16.50 -9.13
C TYR A 57 13.15 -16.41 -9.72
N ARG A 58 12.48 -15.25 -9.63
CA ARG A 58 11.06 -15.11 -9.97
C ARG A 58 10.85 -14.67 -11.42
N LEU A 59 11.71 -13.80 -11.94
CA LEU A 59 11.57 -13.21 -13.26
C LEU A 59 12.53 -13.85 -14.27
N LEU A 60 13.84 -13.79 -14.01
CA LEU A 60 14.85 -14.01 -15.04
C LEU A 60 15.12 -15.48 -15.39
N ARG A 61 14.64 -16.43 -14.59
CA ARG A 61 14.74 -17.88 -14.87
C ARG A 61 13.65 -18.42 -15.79
N ARG A 62 12.76 -17.56 -16.28
CA ARG A 62 11.68 -17.93 -17.20
C ARG A 62 12.15 -17.81 -18.65
N PRO A 63 11.52 -18.52 -19.60
CA PRO A 63 11.68 -18.20 -21.02
C PRO A 63 11.41 -16.72 -21.24
N ALA A 64 12.20 -16.03 -22.05
CA ALA A 64 12.01 -14.62 -22.35
C ALA A 64 10.60 -14.39 -22.95
N PRO A 65 9.86 -13.36 -22.51
CA PRO A 65 8.51 -13.12 -22.98
C PRO A 65 8.56 -12.45 -24.35
N GLN A 66 7.66 -12.81 -25.25
CA GLN A 66 7.53 -12.10 -26.53
C GLN A 66 6.58 -10.90 -26.42
N THR A 67 5.75 -10.86 -25.38
CA THR A 67 4.76 -9.79 -25.17
C THR A 67 4.58 -9.46 -23.68
N LEU A 68 4.09 -8.25 -23.38
CA LEU A 68 3.64 -7.91 -22.01
C LEU A 68 2.47 -8.78 -21.55
N GLY A 69 1.67 -9.32 -22.48
CA GLY A 69 0.62 -10.29 -22.19
C GLY A 69 1.17 -11.61 -21.64
N GLU A 70 2.27 -12.10 -22.21
CA GLU A 70 2.96 -13.27 -21.66
C GLU A 70 3.54 -13.00 -20.27
N MET A 71 4.05 -11.79 -20.02
CA MET A 71 4.52 -11.40 -18.68
C MET A 71 3.39 -11.38 -17.64
N ARG A 72 2.15 -11.01 -18.02
CA ARG A 72 0.98 -11.08 -17.11
C ARG A 72 0.75 -12.51 -16.61
N ALA A 73 1.01 -13.50 -17.45
CA ALA A 73 0.85 -14.90 -17.10
C ALA A 73 1.95 -15.44 -16.17
N TRP A 74 3.07 -14.71 -15.98
CA TRP A 74 4.21 -15.23 -15.23
C TRP A 74 3.94 -15.40 -13.74
N ALA A 75 3.14 -14.56 -13.07
CA ALA A 75 2.86 -14.81 -11.65
C ALA A 75 1.56 -14.17 -11.15
N LYS A 76 1.10 -14.69 -10.00
CA LYS A 76 0.01 -14.12 -9.20
C LYS A 76 0.39 -12.79 -8.53
N ASP A 77 1.65 -12.41 -8.57
CA ASP A 77 2.17 -11.23 -7.85
C ASP A 77 2.74 -10.16 -8.80
N VAL A 78 2.47 -10.32 -10.10
CA VAL A 78 2.85 -9.37 -11.14
C VAL A 78 1.60 -8.62 -11.59
N ALA A 79 1.68 -7.30 -11.62
CA ALA A 79 0.68 -6.43 -12.24
C ALA A 79 1.33 -5.69 -13.41
N VAL A 80 0.85 -5.98 -14.62
CA VAL A 80 1.39 -5.40 -15.86
C VAL A 80 0.39 -4.41 -16.43
N GLY A 81 0.73 -3.13 -16.33
CA GLY A 81 0.07 -2.05 -17.07
C GLY A 81 0.50 -2.02 -18.53
N GLU A 82 0.06 -1.00 -19.26
CA GLU A 82 0.48 -0.80 -20.66
C GLU A 82 1.99 -0.49 -20.77
N ARG A 83 2.52 0.27 -19.80
CA ARG A 83 3.90 0.79 -19.81
C ARG A 83 4.69 0.56 -18.52
N SER A 84 4.12 -0.24 -17.62
CA SER A 84 4.71 -0.51 -16.32
C SER A 84 4.53 -1.95 -15.91
N VAL A 85 5.52 -2.53 -15.26
CA VAL A 85 5.42 -3.83 -14.60
C VAL A 85 5.70 -3.65 -13.11
N ARG A 86 4.79 -4.13 -12.27
CA ARG A 86 4.93 -4.15 -10.81
C ARG A 86 5.06 -5.59 -10.38
N MET A 87 5.94 -5.87 -9.44
CA MET A 87 6.13 -7.20 -8.87
C MET A 87 6.40 -7.11 -7.37
N LEU A 88 5.70 -7.91 -6.57
CA LEU A 88 6.15 -8.17 -5.21
C LEU A 88 7.23 -9.24 -5.15
N THR A 89 8.24 -9.01 -4.32
CA THR A 89 9.40 -9.91 -4.23
C THR A 89 9.24 -11.02 -3.19
N SER A 90 8.35 -10.87 -2.21
CA SER A 90 8.14 -11.86 -1.15
C SER A 90 6.66 -12.24 -0.98
N GLU A 91 6.42 -13.49 -0.58
CA GLU A 91 5.12 -13.98 -0.11
C GLU A 91 4.92 -13.72 1.40
N LYS A 92 5.93 -13.15 2.07
CA LYS A 92 5.92 -12.90 3.51
C LYS A 92 5.66 -11.42 3.74
N TRP A 93 4.48 -11.11 4.27
CA TRP A 93 3.94 -9.77 4.48
C TRP A 93 4.83 -8.81 5.28
N TRP A 94 5.81 -9.30 6.05
CA TRP A 94 6.77 -8.46 6.79
C TRP A 94 8.06 -8.11 6.02
N GLU A 95 8.28 -8.70 4.84
CA GLU A 95 9.40 -8.42 3.93
C GLU A 95 8.86 -7.89 2.59
N THR A 96 7.80 -7.08 2.62
CA THR A 96 7.16 -6.61 1.39
C THR A 96 8.08 -5.63 0.68
N ALA A 97 8.86 -6.14 -0.26
CA ALA A 97 9.59 -5.34 -1.22
C ALA A 97 8.90 -5.44 -2.59
N ALA A 98 9.01 -4.37 -3.36
CA ALA A 98 8.35 -4.23 -4.64
C ALA A 98 9.33 -3.76 -5.70
N LEU A 99 9.22 -4.34 -6.90
CA LEU A 99 9.93 -3.93 -8.10
C LEU A 99 8.94 -3.22 -9.02
N TYR A 100 9.31 -2.03 -9.49
CA TYR A 100 8.58 -1.27 -10.49
C TYR A 100 9.48 -1.07 -11.70
N PHE A 101 9.04 -1.54 -12.85
CA PHE A 101 9.61 -1.21 -14.15
C PHE A 101 8.70 -0.22 -14.82
N LEU A 102 9.25 0.88 -15.33
CA LEU A 102 8.47 1.93 -15.97
C LEU A 102 9.27 2.56 -17.10
N ASP A 103 8.65 2.70 -18.27
CA ASP A 103 9.28 3.44 -19.38
C ASP A 103 9.27 4.96 -19.11
N ASP A 104 10.00 5.70 -19.94
CA ASP A 104 10.10 7.16 -19.80
C ASP A 104 8.77 7.86 -19.99
N ALA A 105 8.01 7.42 -20.99
CA ALA A 105 6.75 8.04 -21.33
C ALA A 105 5.71 7.88 -20.21
N GLU A 106 5.80 6.81 -19.43
CA GLU A 106 5.01 6.56 -18.24
C GLU A 106 5.42 7.47 -17.07
N ALA A 107 6.73 7.64 -16.82
CA ALA A 107 7.23 8.60 -15.82
C ALA A 107 6.75 10.02 -16.13
N ASP A 108 6.92 10.45 -17.38
CA ASP A 108 6.60 11.79 -17.85
C ASP A 108 5.08 12.06 -17.88
N ALA A 109 4.27 11.03 -18.13
CA ALA A 109 2.81 11.18 -18.21
C ALA A 109 2.14 11.31 -16.83
N ARG A 110 2.79 10.84 -15.76
CA ARG A 110 2.22 10.79 -14.40
C ARG A 110 3.23 11.21 -13.33
N PRO A 111 3.79 12.43 -13.39
CA PRO A 111 4.78 12.86 -12.42
C PRO A 111 4.21 12.95 -10.99
N GLU A 112 2.90 13.20 -10.84
CA GLU A 112 2.20 13.15 -9.54
C GLU A 112 2.14 11.75 -8.92
N VAL A 113 2.49 10.72 -9.69
CA VAL A 113 2.65 9.33 -9.22
C VAL A 113 4.12 9.03 -9.00
N TRP A 114 4.97 9.39 -9.96
CA TRP A 114 6.33 8.85 -10.06
C TRP A 114 7.45 9.77 -9.58
N ALA A 115 7.22 11.07 -9.39
CA ALA A 115 8.27 12.01 -9.03
C ALA A 115 9.03 11.57 -7.76
N PHE A 116 8.32 11.22 -6.67
CA PHE A 116 8.97 10.75 -5.45
C PHE A 116 9.57 9.33 -5.58
N PRO A 117 8.88 8.31 -6.15
CA PRO A 117 9.48 7.00 -6.39
C PRO A 117 10.75 7.03 -7.26
N LEU A 118 10.84 7.97 -8.21
CA LEU A 118 12.01 8.15 -9.07
C LEU A 118 13.09 9.06 -8.48
N HIS A 119 12.75 9.84 -7.45
CA HIS A 119 13.69 10.71 -6.79
C HIS A 119 14.75 9.89 -6.05
N ASP A 120 15.99 10.05 -6.49
CA ASP A 120 17.17 9.47 -5.85
C ASP A 120 17.90 10.54 -5.03
N GLY A 121 18.22 10.19 -3.78
CA GLY A 121 18.89 11.08 -2.84
C GLY A 121 17.97 12.06 -2.09
N PRO A 122 18.54 13.08 -1.44
CA PRO A 122 17.79 14.01 -0.60
C PRO A 122 16.78 14.84 -1.39
N LEU A 123 15.63 15.15 -0.80
CA LEU A 123 14.66 16.03 -1.44
C LEU A 123 15.22 17.47 -1.55
N PRO A 124 14.81 18.22 -2.60
CA PRO A 124 15.19 19.62 -2.74
C PRO A 124 14.66 20.45 -1.57
N ASP A 125 15.43 21.45 -1.16
CA ASP A 125 15.10 22.35 -0.04
C ASP A 125 14.78 23.79 -0.49
N ASP A 126 14.89 24.06 -1.80
CA ASP A 126 14.52 25.36 -2.34
C ASP A 126 12.99 25.52 -2.35
N ALA A 127 12.51 26.71 -1.98
CA ALA A 127 11.15 27.12 -2.22
C ALA A 127 11.15 28.39 -3.10
N GLY A 128 10.34 28.35 -4.16
CA GLY A 128 9.99 29.46 -5.01
C GLY A 128 8.90 30.35 -4.42
N THR A 129 8.06 30.93 -5.29
CA THR A 129 7.06 31.95 -4.90
C THR A 129 6.00 31.45 -3.93
N ALA A 130 5.36 32.41 -3.24
CA ALA A 130 4.37 32.18 -2.20
C ALA A 130 3.32 31.10 -2.55
N GLY A 131 3.28 30.04 -1.73
CA GLY A 131 2.23 29.02 -1.76
C GLY A 131 1.03 29.39 -0.91
N SER A 132 0.00 28.54 -0.92
CA SER A 132 -1.11 28.66 0.03
C SER A 132 -0.62 28.34 1.44
N PRO A 133 -1.01 29.11 2.47
CA PRO A 133 -0.56 28.86 3.84
C PRO A 133 -1.08 27.51 4.33
N GLY A 134 -0.17 26.72 4.89
CA GLY A 134 -0.48 25.38 5.39
C GLY A 134 0.70 24.42 5.32
N SER A 135 0.71 23.43 6.21
CA SER A 135 1.78 22.43 6.29
C SER A 135 1.24 21.03 6.16
N TYR A 136 2.13 20.11 5.78
CA TYR A 136 1.86 18.70 5.61
C TYR A 136 2.90 17.92 6.43
N ALA A 137 2.44 16.90 7.15
CA ALA A 137 3.30 15.90 7.75
C ALA A 137 3.01 14.57 7.07
N VAL A 138 4.02 14.02 6.42
CA VAL A 138 3.96 12.75 5.69
C VAL A 138 4.90 11.75 6.37
N PHE A 139 4.33 10.66 6.86
CA PHE A 139 5.04 9.57 7.52
C PHE A 139 4.99 8.35 6.61
N LEU A 140 6.13 7.91 6.09
CA LEU A 140 6.23 6.62 5.44
C LEU A 140 6.58 5.60 6.52
N PRO A 141 5.61 4.79 7.00
CA PRO A 141 5.93 3.72 7.90
C PRO A 141 6.82 2.71 7.18
N ASP A 142 7.49 1.91 7.98
CA ASP A 142 8.19 0.71 7.52
C ASP A 142 7.28 -0.17 6.63
N ALA A 143 7.85 -1.14 5.93
CA ALA A 143 7.13 -2.09 5.05
C ALA A 143 5.98 -2.88 5.72
N ARG A 144 5.70 -2.63 7.00
CA ARG A 144 4.49 -3.09 7.66
C ARG A 144 3.29 -2.32 7.11
N PRO A 145 2.25 -3.03 6.67
CA PRO A 145 1.01 -2.45 6.15
C PRO A 145 0.17 -1.73 7.22
N SER A 146 0.74 -0.84 8.02
CA SER A 146 0.02 0.01 8.97
C SER A 146 0.09 1.46 8.49
N PHE A 147 -0.69 1.77 7.46
CA PHE A 147 -0.76 3.05 6.75
C PHE A 147 -2.00 3.86 7.15
N ALA A 148 -2.51 3.68 8.38
CA ALA A 148 -3.59 4.53 8.87
C ALA A 148 -3.13 6.01 8.81
N GLU A 149 -3.78 6.78 7.93
CA GLU A 149 -3.55 8.21 7.66
C GLU A 149 -2.09 8.66 7.78
N SER A 150 -1.24 8.23 6.85
CA SER A 150 0.18 8.61 6.80
C SER A 150 0.44 10.07 6.38
N THR A 151 -0.60 10.82 6.01
CA THR A 151 -0.50 12.22 5.58
C THR A 151 -1.48 13.08 6.37
N HIS A 152 -0.96 14.11 7.03
CA HIS A 152 -1.75 15.06 7.80
C HIS A 152 -1.53 16.48 7.32
N ALA A 153 -2.63 17.16 7.01
CA ALA A 153 -2.61 18.57 6.65
C ALA A 153 -2.88 19.47 7.88
N PHE A 154 -2.23 20.62 7.88
CA PHE A 154 -2.34 21.69 8.86
C PHE A 154 -2.67 22.99 8.12
N PRO A 155 -3.95 23.19 7.73
CA PRO A 155 -4.34 24.36 6.96
C PRO A 155 -4.04 25.66 7.72
N GLY A 156 -3.43 26.63 7.03
CA GLY A 156 -3.14 27.95 7.60
C GLY A 156 -2.00 27.99 8.61
N LEU A 157 -1.20 26.93 8.73
CA LEU A 157 0.01 26.89 9.55
C LEU A 157 1.22 26.63 8.67
N ASP A 158 2.18 27.54 8.65
CA ASP A 158 3.46 27.29 7.98
C ASP A 158 4.38 26.42 8.84
N LEU A 159 5.46 25.90 8.25
CA LEU A 159 6.31 24.91 8.93
C LEU A 159 6.95 25.46 10.22
N SER A 160 7.27 26.76 10.22
CA SER A 160 7.77 27.49 11.40
C SER A 160 6.73 27.61 12.52
N GLU A 161 5.44 27.57 12.20
CA GLU A 161 4.32 27.70 13.15
C GLU A 161 3.76 26.34 13.58
N LEU A 162 4.13 25.26 12.88
CA LEU A 162 3.61 23.92 13.10
C LEU A 162 3.80 23.45 14.55
N GLY A 163 4.89 23.85 15.21
CA GLY A 163 5.14 23.55 16.61
C GLY A 163 4.04 24.08 17.52
N ALA A 164 3.80 25.40 17.47
CA ALA A 164 2.72 26.04 18.23
C ALA A 164 1.34 25.43 17.89
N GLY A 165 1.10 25.16 16.61
CA GLY A 165 -0.14 24.51 16.15
C GLY A 165 -0.35 23.11 16.72
N LEU A 166 0.70 22.30 16.84
CA LEU A 166 0.64 20.97 17.45
C LEU A 166 0.36 21.03 18.96
N LEU A 167 0.96 21.99 19.67
CA LEU A 167 0.73 22.17 21.11
C LEU A 167 -0.72 22.59 21.42
N ALA A 168 -1.32 23.39 20.54
CA ALA A 168 -2.71 23.85 20.66
C ALA A 168 -3.75 22.74 20.39
N ARG A 169 -3.38 21.68 19.69
CA ARG A 169 -4.26 20.53 19.41
C ARG A 169 -4.34 19.57 20.61
N SER A 170 -5.49 18.90 20.72
CA SER A 170 -5.62 17.75 21.63
C SER A 170 -4.63 16.66 21.23
N PRO A 171 -3.93 16.01 22.18
CA PRO A 171 -3.14 14.83 21.86
C PRO A 171 -4.03 13.67 21.39
N ASP A 172 -5.29 13.63 21.81
CA ASP A 172 -6.25 12.63 21.40
C ASP A 172 -6.61 12.86 19.92
N GLY A 173 -6.28 11.89 19.07
CA GLY A 173 -6.49 11.95 17.62
C GLY A 173 -5.25 12.32 16.80
N LEU A 174 -4.11 12.65 17.45
CA LEU A 174 -2.85 12.75 16.72
C LEU A 174 -2.24 11.36 16.48
N PRO A 175 -1.66 11.11 15.28
CA PRO A 175 -0.88 9.90 15.04
C PRO A 175 0.30 9.82 16.02
N ARG A 176 0.88 8.63 16.16
CA ARG A 176 1.97 8.35 17.10
C ARG A 176 3.14 9.30 16.91
N GLU A 177 3.51 9.57 15.67
CA GLU A 177 4.65 10.39 15.25
C GLU A 177 4.47 11.85 15.68
N LEU A 178 3.29 12.43 15.41
CA LEU A 178 2.96 13.80 15.85
C LEU A 178 2.80 13.92 17.37
N ARG A 179 2.29 12.88 18.05
CA ARG A 179 2.28 12.85 19.52
C ARG A 179 3.69 12.82 20.10
N ALA A 180 4.60 12.06 19.49
CA ALA A 180 6.00 12.00 19.92
C ALA A 180 6.67 13.37 19.76
N LEU A 181 6.52 14.01 18.59
CA LEU A 181 7.03 15.37 18.36
C LEU A 181 6.47 16.37 19.38
N ARG A 182 5.14 16.41 19.55
CA ARG A 182 4.48 17.29 20.51
C ARG A 182 4.99 17.08 21.93
N GLY A 183 5.18 15.83 22.36
CA GLY A 183 5.68 15.50 23.70
C GLY A 183 7.14 15.91 23.94
N LEU A 184 7.91 16.08 22.87
CA LEU A 184 9.30 16.51 22.93
C LEU A 184 9.48 18.03 22.83
N MET A 185 8.44 18.79 22.50
CA MET A 185 8.50 20.25 22.45
C MET A 185 8.69 20.88 23.83
N ARG A 186 9.41 21.99 23.89
CA ARG A 186 9.66 22.76 25.13
C ARG A 186 9.02 24.14 25.06
N ALA A 187 8.78 24.74 26.24
CA ALA A 187 8.26 26.10 26.33
C ALA A 187 9.20 27.10 25.64
N GLY A 188 8.65 27.95 24.77
CA GLY A 188 9.40 28.97 24.02
C GLY A 188 9.96 28.49 22.67
N GLU A 189 9.76 27.23 22.29
CA GLU A 189 10.04 26.76 20.93
C GLU A 189 8.86 27.05 20.01
N GLU A 190 9.11 27.78 18.92
CA GLU A 190 8.06 28.17 17.96
C GLU A 190 7.85 27.10 16.87
N GLY A 191 8.94 26.54 16.34
CA GLY A 191 8.92 25.49 15.32
C GLY A 191 9.21 24.07 15.84
N ILE A 192 9.21 23.10 14.93
CA ILE A 192 9.42 21.68 15.24
C ILE A 192 10.89 21.23 15.28
N GLY A 193 11.83 22.06 14.80
CA GLY A 193 13.22 21.67 14.53
C GLY A 193 13.94 21.08 15.76
N GLN A 194 13.84 21.72 16.92
CA GLN A 194 14.49 21.20 18.13
C GLN A 194 13.83 19.91 18.64
N ALA A 195 12.51 19.79 18.50
CA ALA A 195 11.77 18.61 18.92
C ALA A 195 12.13 17.39 18.06
N ILE A 196 12.22 17.55 16.73
CA ILE A 196 12.63 16.46 15.85
C ILE A 196 14.11 16.09 16.02
N THR A 197 14.99 17.04 16.33
CA THR A 197 16.38 16.73 16.71
C THR A 197 16.42 15.87 17.97
N ARG A 198 15.64 16.23 19.01
CA ARG A 198 15.55 15.41 20.22
C ARG A 198 14.96 14.03 19.95
N TYR A 199 13.97 13.94 19.07
CA TYR A 199 13.41 12.66 18.64
C TYR A 199 14.49 11.79 18.00
N ALA A 200 15.21 12.34 17.01
CA ALA A 200 16.28 11.67 16.30
C ALA A 200 17.41 11.21 17.24
N SER A 201 17.85 12.06 18.17
CA SER A 201 18.87 11.69 19.17
C SER A 201 18.40 10.56 20.10
N GLY A 202 17.10 10.49 20.42
CA GLY A 202 16.55 9.36 21.18
C GLY A 202 16.62 8.02 20.42
N LEU A 203 16.78 8.06 19.09
CA LEU A 203 16.97 6.85 18.28
C LEU A 203 18.38 6.25 18.43
N ASP A 204 19.36 7.03 18.90
CA ASP A 204 20.70 6.53 19.21
C ASP A 204 20.65 5.47 20.33
N ASP A 205 19.73 5.64 21.30
CA ASP A 205 19.54 4.73 22.43
C ASP A 205 19.05 3.34 22.00
N VAL A 206 18.41 3.23 20.82
CA VAL A 206 17.96 1.97 20.22
C VAL A 206 18.87 1.49 19.10
N GLY A 207 20.02 2.15 18.89
CA GLY A 207 21.00 1.80 17.86
C GLY A 207 20.49 2.02 16.44
N ALA A 208 19.58 2.97 16.22
CA ALA A 208 19.13 3.32 14.89
C ALA A 208 20.19 4.18 14.18
N GLU A 209 20.38 3.93 12.88
CA GLU A 209 21.05 4.88 12.00
C GLU A 209 20.02 5.90 11.51
N TRP A 210 20.32 7.20 11.60
CA TRP A 210 19.40 8.23 11.13
C TRP A 210 20.11 9.38 10.42
N THR A 211 19.37 10.04 9.54
CA THR A 211 19.75 11.28 8.87
C THR A 211 18.63 12.29 9.03
N LEU A 212 18.97 13.49 9.48
CA LEU A 212 18.04 14.60 9.64
C LEU A 212 18.50 15.76 8.77
N ARG A 213 17.59 16.28 7.95
CA ARG A 213 17.75 17.52 7.20
C ARG A 213 16.66 18.47 7.63
N GLN A 214 17.06 19.69 8.01
CA GLN A 214 16.16 20.75 8.40
C GLN A 214 16.46 21.96 7.53
N GLY A 215 15.55 22.25 6.63
CA GLY A 215 15.52 23.49 5.88
C GLY A 215 14.42 24.40 6.37
N GLU A 216 14.21 25.50 5.64
CA GLU A 216 13.19 26.51 5.96
C GLU A 216 11.78 25.96 5.69
N HIS A 217 11.60 25.24 4.59
CA HIS A 217 10.29 24.80 4.09
C HIS A 217 10.13 23.27 4.04
N LEU A 218 11.20 22.52 4.35
CA LEU A 218 11.19 21.06 4.43
C LEU A 218 12.04 20.57 5.61
N VAL A 219 11.47 19.64 6.37
CA VAL A 219 12.18 18.80 7.33
C VAL A 219 12.06 17.34 6.87
N GLN A 220 13.20 16.66 6.79
CA GLN A 220 13.30 15.26 6.41
C GLN A 220 14.06 14.49 7.50
N LEU A 221 13.40 13.52 8.12
CA LEU A 221 14.03 12.55 9.03
C LEU A 221 13.93 11.17 8.41
N LEU A 222 15.06 10.49 8.28
CA LEU A 222 15.16 9.12 7.80
C LEU A 222 15.85 8.32 8.88
N ALA A 223 15.20 7.29 9.39
CA ALA A 223 15.71 6.44 10.46
C ALA A 223 15.59 4.97 10.08
N HIS A 224 16.60 4.19 10.44
CA HIS A 224 16.67 2.76 10.18
C HIS A 224 17.22 2.05 11.43
N SER A 225 16.45 1.13 12.00
CA SER A 225 16.84 0.36 13.18
C SER A 225 16.55 -1.12 12.96
N GLY A 226 17.54 -1.86 12.45
CA GLY A 226 17.43 -3.29 12.21
C GLY A 226 16.29 -3.64 11.26
N ALA A 227 15.14 -4.04 11.82
CA ALA A 227 13.97 -4.48 11.07
C ALA A 227 12.89 -3.39 10.89
N THR A 228 13.19 -2.14 11.23
CA THR A 228 12.24 -1.03 11.04
C THR A 228 12.90 0.16 10.35
N SER A 229 12.19 0.76 9.41
CA SER A 229 12.53 2.04 8.80
C SER A 229 11.42 3.05 9.08
N GLU A 230 11.78 4.29 9.40
CA GLU A 230 10.84 5.38 9.58
C GLU A 230 11.30 6.58 8.74
N GLN A 231 10.41 7.12 7.92
CA GLN A 231 10.73 8.30 7.12
C GLN A 231 9.66 9.37 7.33
N TRP A 232 10.07 10.53 7.80
CA TRP A 232 9.19 11.66 8.09
C TRP A 232 9.56 12.81 7.18
N PHE A 233 8.54 13.39 6.54
CA PHE A 233 8.66 14.55 5.69
C PHE A 233 7.64 15.58 6.17
N LEU A 234 8.12 16.71 6.67
CA LEU A 234 7.27 17.83 7.07
C LEU A 234 7.59 19.02 6.19
N PHE A 235 6.62 19.49 5.42
CA PHE A 235 6.82 20.57 4.46
C PHE A 235 5.62 21.51 4.44
N ASP A 236 5.85 22.77 4.10
CA ASP A 236 4.77 23.76 3.97
C ASP A 236 4.26 23.92 2.53
N GLY A 237 3.29 24.81 2.38
CA GLY A 237 2.69 25.16 1.11
C GLY A 237 3.64 25.86 0.16
N HIS A 238 4.72 26.49 0.65
CA HIS A 238 5.75 27.08 -0.20
C HIS A 238 6.58 25.98 -0.88
N TRP A 239 7.04 24.99 -0.11
CA TRP A 239 7.71 23.83 -0.69
C TRP A 239 6.78 23.07 -1.64
N ALA A 240 5.53 22.81 -1.23
CA ALA A 240 4.57 22.10 -2.06
C ALA A 240 4.23 22.85 -3.36
N ALA A 241 4.15 24.19 -3.34
CA ALA A 241 3.92 24.99 -4.55
C ALA A 241 5.14 25.00 -5.50
N SER A 242 6.33 24.84 -4.95
CA SER A 242 7.60 24.84 -5.70
C SER A 242 7.91 23.49 -6.31
N HIS A 243 7.48 22.42 -5.63
CA HIS A 243 7.69 21.02 -6.02
C HIS A 243 6.36 20.25 -6.07
N PRO A 244 5.37 20.70 -6.87
CA PRO A 244 3.99 20.19 -6.80
C PRO A 244 3.90 18.69 -7.14
N GLU A 245 4.72 18.23 -8.10
CA GLU A 245 4.77 16.83 -8.51
C GLU A 245 5.36 15.94 -7.41
N LEU A 246 6.46 16.37 -6.78
CA LEU A 246 7.07 15.66 -5.64
C LEU A 246 6.13 15.63 -4.44
N ALA A 247 5.48 16.75 -4.10
CA ALA A 247 4.53 16.82 -3.00
C ALA A 247 3.34 15.88 -3.22
N ALA A 248 2.73 15.92 -4.41
CA ALA A 248 1.62 15.04 -4.76
C ALA A 248 2.04 13.57 -4.77
N SER A 249 3.19 13.26 -5.36
CA SER A 249 3.74 11.91 -5.42
C SER A 249 4.11 11.37 -4.05
N LEU A 250 4.71 12.17 -3.18
CA LEU A 250 5.04 11.80 -1.81
C LEU A 250 3.78 11.51 -0.97
N MET A 251 2.77 12.38 -1.02
CA MET A 251 1.49 12.15 -0.33
C MET A 251 0.78 10.89 -0.84
N ARG A 252 0.81 10.65 -2.15
CA ARG A 252 0.30 9.42 -2.77
C ARG A 252 1.08 8.19 -2.32
N TYR A 253 2.40 8.27 -2.31
CA TYR A 253 3.30 7.17 -1.90
C TYR A 253 3.18 6.82 -0.42
N ALA A 254 2.82 7.80 0.40
CA ALA A 254 2.51 7.60 1.80
C ALA A 254 1.17 6.89 2.00
N ARG A 255 0.16 7.26 1.20
CA ARG A 255 -1.17 6.66 1.31
C ARG A 255 -1.16 5.17 1.01
N HIS A 256 -0.28 4.72 0.12
CA HIS A 256 -0.31 3.35 -0.37
C HIS A 256 1.08 2.82 -0.77
N TRP A 257 1.36 1.53 -0.50
CA TRP A 257 2.64 0.93 -0.89
C TRP A 257 2.85 0.91 -2.41
N ASP A 258 1.80 0.63 -3.18
CA ASP A 258 1.77 0.80 -4.64
C ASP A 258 1.28 2.21 -5.03
N PRO A 259 2.13 3.07 -5.63
CA PRO A 259 1.74 4.42 -6.05
C PRO A 259 0.67 4.42 -7.16
N LEU A 260 0.55 3.32 -7.91
CA LEU A 260 -0.48 3.13 -8.93
C LEU A 260 -1.81 2.62 -8.36
N CYS A 261 -1.86 2.25 -7.08
CA CYS A 261 -3.13 1.88 -6.47
C CYS A 261 -4.01 3.13 -6.34
N VAL A 262 -5.20 3.07 -6.95
CA VAL A 262 -6.23 4.11 -6.86
C VAL A 262 -7.37 3.72 -5.94
N ARG A 263 -7.27 2.56 -5.25
CA ARG A 263 -8.34 1.98 -4.43
C ARG A 263 -8.01 2.09 -2.95
N GLU A 264 -9.06 2.12 -2.16
CA GLU A 264 -8.99 1.80 -0.74
C GLU A 264 -9.19 0.28 -0.62
N HIS A 265 -8.14 -0.42 -0.19
CA HIS A 265 -8.20 -1.84 0.15
C HIS A 265 -7.31 -2.09 1.37
N PRO A 266 -7.52 -3.20 2.10
CA PRO A 266 -6.67 -3.53 3.25
C PRO A 266 -5.22 -3.61 2.84
N LEU A 267 -4.37 -3.27 3.79
CA LEU A 267 -2.98 -2.95 3.51
C LEU A 267 -2.14 -4.21 3.27
N ASP A 268 -2.62 -5.37 3.75
CA ASP A 268 -2.08 -6.70 3.49
C ASP A 268 -2.52 -7.28 2.14
N LEU A 269 -3.48 -6.65 1.45
CA LEU A 269 -3.90 -7.07 0.12
C LEU A 269 -3.02 -6.48 -0.98
N LEU A 270 -2.67 -7.34 -1.94
CA LEU A 270 -2.04 -6.92 -3.18
C LEU A 270 -2.94 -5.95 -3.95
N CYS A 271 -2.36 -4.82 -4.38
CA CYS A 271 -2.96 -3.90 -5.34
C CYS A 271 -3.11 -4.59 -6.69
N ARG A 272 -4.21 -5.30 -6.87
CA ARG A 272 -4.58 -5.81 -8.18
C ARG A 272 -5.83 -5.09 -8.67
N GLU A 273 -5.78 -4.64 -9.91
CA GLU A 273 -6.87 -3.91 -10.56
C GLU A 273 -8.14 -4.77 -10.74
N ASP A 274 -8.10 -6.04 -10.39
CA ASP A 274 -9.24 -6.92 -10.38
C ASP A 274 -9.81 -7.18 -8.99
N ARG A 275 -9.23 -6.67 -7.90
CA ARG A 275 -9.67 -7.01 -6.55
C ARG A 275 -10.57 -5.94 -5.91
N ILE A 276 -11.66 -6.35 -5.28
CA ILE A 276 -12.55 -5.51 -4.48
C ILE A 276 -12.79 -6.18 -3.13
N HIS A 277 -12.60 -5.43 -2.05
CA HIS A 277 -12.85 -5.88 -0.68
C HIS A 277 -14.13 -5.23 -0.16
N TYR A 278 -15.06 -6.05 0.33
CA TYR A 278 -16.26 -5.59 1.00
C TYR A 278 -16.21 -5.96 2.47
N VAL A 279 -16.76 -5.09 3.30
CA VAL A 279 -16.96 -5.33 4.72
C VAL A 279 -18.44 -5.13 5.06
N ALA A 280 -18.93 -5.95 5.99
CA ALA A 280 -20.18 -5.74 6.69
C ALA A 280 -19.85 -5.15 8.06
N VAL A 281 -20.35 -3.95 8.35
CA VAL A 281 -20.01 -3.20 9.56
C VAL A 281 -21.28 -2.97 10.39
N CYS A 282 -21.18 -3.10 11.70
CA CYS A 282 -22.25 -2.74 12.63
C CYS A 282 -22.52 -1.23 12.58
N GLY A 283 -23.71 -0.83 12.16
CA GLY A 283 -24.16 0.56 12.14
C GLY A 283 -24.45 1.11 13.53
N GLN A 284 -24.72 2.42 13.61
CA GLN A 284 -25.05 3.08 14.88
C GLN A 284 -26.30 2.49 15.56
N ASP A 285 -27.29 2.07 14.76
CA ASP A 285 -28.54 1.49 15.23
C ASP A 285 -28.50 -0.05 15.37
N GLY A 286 -27.31 -0.66 15.22
CA GLY A 286 -27.12 -2.12 15.23
C GLY A 286 -27.44 -2.81 13.89
N GLU A 287 -27.90 -2.06 12.89
CA GLU A 287 -28.10 -2.53 11.51
C GLU A 287 -26.77 -2.93 10.85
N VAL A 288 -26.79 -3.92 9.96
CA VAL A 288 -25.59 -4.32 9.20
C VAL A 288 -25.45 -3.45 7.94
N VAL A 289 -24.34 -2.73 7.83
CA VAL A 289 -24.03 -1.89 6.66
C VAL A 289 -22.94 -2.54 5.83
N VAL A 290 -23.27 -2.95 4.61
CA VAL A 290 -22.29 -3.51 3.68
C VAL A 290 -21.78 -2.43 2.74
N ARG A 291 -20.45 -2.25 2.71
CA ARG A 291 -19.80 -1.26 1.84
C ARG A 291 -18.40 -1.72 1.42
N PRO A 292 -17.80 -1.11 0.39
CA PRO A 292 -16.37 -1.29 0.13
C PRO A 292 -15.57 -1.01 1.40
N TYR A 293 -14.50 -1.76 1.59
CA TYR A 293 -13.53 -1.52 2.65
C TYR A 293 -13.01 -0.08 2.58
N GLU A 294 -12.77 0.50 3.74
CA GLU A 294 -12.06 1.76 3.93
C GLU A 294 -10.97 1.57 5.00
N ALA A 295 -9.92 2.39 4.96
CA ALA A 295 -8.78 2.29 5.89
C ALA A 295 -9.17 2.30 7.39
N ARG A 296 -10.31 2.94 7.72
CA ARG A 296 -10.86 2.96 9.08
C ARG A 296 -11.32 1.60 9.60
N ASP A 297 -11.52 0.63 8.71
CA ASP A 297 -12.01 -0.72 9.05
C ASP A 297 -10.89 -1.66 9.51
N GLU A 298 -9.62 -1.28 9.31
CA GLU A 298 -8.45 -2.10 9.63
C GLU A 298 -8.44 -2.65 11.08
N PRO A 299 -8.73 -1.84 12.13
CA PRO A 299 -8.79 -2.37 13.49
C PRO A 299 -9.91 -3.40 13.66
N GLY A 300 -11.03 -3.24 12.94
CA GLY A 300 -12.15 -4.17 12.93
C GLY A 300 -11.79 -5.49 12.26
N LEU A 301 -11.08 -5.45 11.12
CA LEU A 301 -10.59 -6.63 10.43
C LEU A 301 -9.57 -7.42 11.26
N ALA A 302 -8.65 -6.72 11.93
CA ALA A 302 -7.66 -7.36 12.81
C ALA A 302 -8.37 -8.11 13.95
N ARG A 303 -9.41 -7.52 14.54
CA ARG A 303 -10.22 -8.18 15.57
C ARG A 303 -11.02 -9.35 15.01
N LEU A 304 -11.65 -9.21 13.83
CA LEU A 304 -12.36 -10.30 13.14
C LEU A 304 -11.43 -11.49 12.89
N SER A 305 -10.20 -11.23 12.45
CA SER A 305 -9.19 -12.27 12.21
C SER A 305 -8.79 -13.00 13.50
N ARG A 306 -8.55 -12.26 14.60
CA ARG A 306 -8.24 -12.87 15.91
C ARG A 306 -9.40 -13.71 16.45
N TRP A 307 -10.63 -13.28 16.22
CA TRP A 307 -11.82 -14.07 16.54
C TRP A 307 -11.88 -15.37 15.73
N GLU A 308 -11.63 -15.33 14.42
CA GLU A 308 -11.60 -16.53 13.57
C GLU A 308 -10.55 -17.53 14.06
N MET A 309 -9.38 -17.02 14.49
CA MET A 309 -8.31 -17.81 15.09
C MET A 309 -8.61 -18.28 16.54
N ARG A 310 -9.77 -17.89 17.10
CA ARG A 310 -10.21 -18.18 18.47
C ARG A 310 -9.27 -17.64 19.55
N GLU A 311 -8.57 -16.55 19.26
CA GLU A 311 -7.69 -15.88 20.22
C GLU A 311 -8.46 -14.94 21.15
N GLU A 312 -9.65 -14.49 20.74
CA GLU A 312 -10.53 -13.61 21.50
C GLU A 312 -11.96 -14.16 21.51
N ASP A 313 -12.62 -14.14 22.68
CA ASP A 313 -14.06 -14.37 22.77
C ASP A 313 -14.81 -13.21 22.11
N TYR A 314 -15.76 -13.52 21.25
CA TYR A 314 -16.57 -12.47 20.61
C TYR A 314 -17.54 -11.88 21.62
N THR A 315 -17.27 -10.64 22.03
CA THR A 315 -18.23 -9.83 22.78
C THR A 315 -19.28 -9.27 21.81
N ALA A 316 -20.37 -8.71 22.34
CA ALA A 316 -21.41 -8.12 21.50
C ALA A 316 -20.82 -6.96 20.66
N PRO A 317 -20.96 -6.98 19.32
CA PRO A 317 -20.48 -5.90 18.47
C PRO A 317 -20.98 -4.53 18.90
N THR A 318 -20.10 -3.56 18.75
CA THR A 318 -20.34 -2.14 18.90
C THR A 318 -20.39 -1.45 17.54
N PRO A 319 -21.03 -0.27 17.41
CA PRO A 319 -21.03 0.49 16.17
C PRO A 319 -19.61 0.73 15.64
N GLY A 320 -19.40 0.41 14.36
CA GLY A 320 -18.09 0.44 13.70
C GLY A 320 -17.37 -0.91 13.66
N ASP A 321 -17.87 -1.93 14.35
CA ASP A 321 -17.27 -3.26 14.33
C ASP A 321 -17.48 -3.93 12.96
N VAL A 322 -16.39 -4.46 12.38
CA VAL A 322 -16.49 -5.32 11.20
C VAL A 322 -16.98 -6.70 11.63
N LEU A 323 -18.10 -7.11 11.04
CA LEU A 323 -18.83 -8.35 11.33
C LEU A 323 -18.50 -9.43 10.31
N ALA A 324 -18.29 -9.04 9.06
CA ALA A 324 -17.91 -9.95 7.99
C ALA A 324 -17.06 -9.22 6.93
N GLU A 325 -16.30 -9.98 6.17
CA GLU A 325 -15.59 -9.50 5.00
C GLU A 325 -15.72 -10.45 3.81
N ALA A 326 -15.60 -9.91 2.61
CA ALA A 326 -15.53 -10.70 1.38
C ALA A 326 -14.54 -10.05 0.41
N THR A 327 -13.62 -10.84 -0.12
CA THR A 327 -12.68 -10.37 -1.14
C THR A 327 -12.98 -11.00 -2.49
N LEU A 328 -13.35 -10.16 -3.45
CA LEU A 328 -13.71 -10.51 -4.82
C LEU A 328 -12.54 -10.18 -5.76
N THR A 329 -12.22 -11.06 -6.70
CA THR A 329 -11.16 -10.87 -7.71
C THR A 329 -11.71 -11.20 -9.10
N PHE A 330 -11.84 -10.22 -9.99
CA PHE A 330 -12.40 -10.37 -11.34
C PHE A 330 -11.34 -10.83 -12.35
N GLU A 331 -11.46 -12.02 -12.96
CA GLU A 331 -10.39 -12.50 -13.84
C GLU A 331 -10.22 -11.58 -15.07
N PRO A 332 -9.03 -10.96 -15.30
CA PRO A 332 -8.85 -10.00 -16.39
C PRO A 332 -9.10 -10.59 -17.79
N GLU A 333 -8.79 -11.89 -17.95
CA GLU A 333 -8.98 -12.65 -19.19
C GLU A 333 -10.42 -13.16 -19.37
N SER A 334 -11.28 -12.99 -18.36
CA SER A 334 -12.64 -13.49 -18.35
C SER A 334 -13.51 -12.55 -17.53
N ALA A 335 -13.96 -11.46 -18.16
CA ALA A 335 -14.81 -10.43 -17.55
C ALA A 335 -16.08 -10.98 -16.85
N HIS A 336 -16.49 -12.20 -17.22
CA HIS A 336 -17.65 -12.91 -16.68
C HIS A 336 -17.31 -13.86 -15.51
N VAL A 337 -16.05 -13.92 -15.06
CA VAL A 337 -15.59 -14.81 -13.99
C VAL A 337 -15.10 -13.99 -12.80
N CYS A 338 -15.63 -14.27 -11.62
CA CYS A 338 -15.15 -13.69 -10.36
C CYS A 338 -14.64 -14.80 -9.44
N ARG A 339 -13.45 -14.63 -8.87
CA ARG A 339 -12.93 -15.47 -7.78
C ARG A 339 -13.23 -14.82 -6.43
N ILE A 340 -13.72 -15.60 -5.48
CA ILE A 340 -13.85 -15.17 -4.09
C ILE A 340 -12.69 -15.78 -3.31
N SER A 341 -11.77 -14.91 -2.87
CA SER A 341 -10.50 -15.32 -2.24
C SER A 341 -10.56 -15.42 -0.73
N SER A 342 -11.42 -14.62 -0.09
CA SER A 342 -11.69 -14.69 1.35
C SER A 342 -13.16 -14.40 1.59
N PHE A 343 -13.70 -15.01 2.64
CA PHE A 343 -14.97 -14.63 3.24
C PHE A 343 -14.95 -15.09 4.68
N VAL A 344 -15.01 -14.13 5.60
CA VAL A 344 -15.00 -14.38 7.04
C VAL A 344 -16.25 -13.72 7.59
N ASP A 345 -16.99 -14.43 8.44
CA ASP A 345 -18.18 -13.91 9.11
C ASP A 345 -18.22 -14.44 10.54
N ILE A 346 -18.70 -13.61 11.45
CA ILE A 346 -18.86 -13.94 12.87
C ILE A 346 -19.99 -14.95 13.13
N GLY A 347 -20.74 -15.33 12.09
CA GLY A 347 -21.96 -16.13 12.18
C GLY A 347 -23.16 -15.25 12.52
N THR A 348 -24.15 -15.77 13.23
CA THR A 348 -25.37 -15.01 13.57
C THR A 348 -25.13 -14.03 14.72
N TYR A 349 -25.39 -12.74 14.49
CA TYR A 349 -25.40 -11.68 15.51
C TYR A 349 -26.84 -11.19 15.75
N ASN A 350 -27.34 -11.23 16.99
CA ASN A 350 -28.73 -10.85 17.33
C ASN A 350 -29.81 -11.55 16.47
N GLY A 351 -29.52 -12.75 15.95
CA GLY A 351 -30.40 -13.46 15.01
C GLY A 351 -30.37 -12.92 13.58
N LEU A 352 -29.63 -11.85 13.32
CA LEU A 352 -29.30 -11.37 11.99
C LEU A 352 -28.03 -12.07 11.50
N PRO A 353 -28.02 -12.68 10.30
CA PRO A 353 -26.83 -13.23 9.69
C PRO A 353 -26.11 -12.15 8.87
N PRO A 354 -25.03 -11.49 9.36
CA PRO A 354 -24.30 -10.47 8.60
C PRO A 354 -23.76 -11.01 7.27
N ALA A 355 -23.43 -12.31 7.23
CA ALA A 355 -23.14 -13.02 5.99
C ALA A 355 -24.24 -12.94 4.94
N SER A 356 -25.53 -12.89 5.30
CA SER A 356 -26.63 -12.84 4.32
C SER A 356 -26.73 -11.50 3.61
N ASP A 357 -26.59 -10.40 4.36
CA ASP A 357 -26.60 -9.06 3.78
C ASP A 357 -25.36 -8.83 2.91
N LEU A 358 -24.20 -9.28 3.39
CA LEU A 358 -22.97 -9.28 2.60
C LEU A 358 -23.11 -10.14 1.34
N ALA A 359 -23.69 -11.33 1.46
CA ALA A 359 -23.94 -12.22 0.34
C ALA A 359 -24.88 -11.58 -0.70
N GLU A 360 -25.97 -10.97 -0.27
CA GLU A 360 -26.91 -10.31 -1.17
C GLU A 360 -26.24 -9.15 -1.92
N ARG A 361 -25.46 -8.34 -1.22
CA ARG A 361 -24.70 -7.24 -1.83
C ARG A 361 -23.68 -7.76 -2.85
N VAL A 362 -22.95 -8.82 -2.51
CA VAL A 362 -21.99 -9.47 -3.42
C VAL A 362 -22.73 -10.01 -4.66
N ARG A 363 -23.83 -10.75 -4.50
CA ARG A 363 -24.64 -11.26 -5.61
C ARG A 363 -25.12 -10.14 -6.54
N ARG A 364 -25.64 -9.03 -5.98
CA ARG A 364 -26.11 -7.89 -6.76
C ARG A 364 -24.98 -7.26 -7.59
N LEU A 365 -23.81 -7.05 -6.97
CA LEU A 365 -22.64 -6.52 -7.66
C LEU A 365 -22.17 -7.44 -8.80
N LEU A 366 -22.14 -8.74 -8.56
CA LEU A 366 -21.75 -9.72 -9.58
C LEU A 366 -22.72 -9.69 -10.76
N GLY A 367 -24.03 -9.59 -10.49
CA GLY A 367 -25.06 -9.41 -11.52
C GLY A 367 -24.91 -8.09 -12.29
N GLU A 368 -24.70 -6.96 -11.60
CA GLU A 368 -24.47 -5.65 -12.22
C GLU A 368 -23.24 -5.63 -13.13
N ARG A 369 -22.22 -6.44 -12.81
CA ARG A 369 -21.00 -6.60 -13.62
C ARG A 369 -21.10 -7.66 -14.71
N GLY A 370 -22.25 -8.33 -14.85
CA GLY A 370 -22.43 -9.40 -15.83
C GLY A 370 -21.53 -10.61 -15.58
N VAL A 371 -21.18 -10.87 -14.32
CA VAL A 371 -20.48 -12.10 -13.92
C VAL A 371 -21.45 -13.27 -14.09
N THR A 372 -21.01 -14.31 -14.78
CA THR A 372 -21.80 -15.51 -15.05
C THR A 372 -21.26 -16.73 -14.33
N ARG A 373 -20.05 -16.63 -13.76
CA ARG A 373 -19.39 -17.71 -13.03
C ARG A 373 -18.61 -17.19 -11.84
N VAL A 374 -18.76 -17.87 -10.71
CA VAL A 374 -18.01 -17.56 -9.48
C VAL A 374 -17.16 -18.77 -9.09
N VAL A 375 -15.90 -18.53 -8.75
CA VAL A 375 -14.95 -19.58 -8.32
C VAL A 375 -14.48 -19.28 -6.90
N GLY A 376 -14.34 -20.30 -6.06
CA GLY A 376 -13.91 -20.16 -4.67
C GLY A 376 -13.09 -21.37 -4.19
N ALA A 377 -12.25 -21.15 -3.20
CA ALA A 377 -11.46 -22.23 -2.59
C ALA A 377 -12.31 -23.09 -1.61
N TYR A 378 -13.37 -22.52 -1.05
CA TYR A 378 -14.17 -23.13 0.01
C TYR A 378 -15.61 -23.38 -0.46
N THR A 379 -16.10 -24.61 -0.28
CA THR A 379 -17.48 -25.01 -0.62
C THR A 379 -18.50 -24.26 0.19
N ASP A 380 -18.27 -24.19 1.50
CA ASP A 380 -19.25 -23.68 2.46
C ASP A 380 -19.54 -22.21 2.20
N LEU A 381 -18.48 -21.46 1.85
CA LEU A 381 -18.58 -20.10 1.35
C LEU A 381 -19.50 -19.98 0.14
N LEU A 382 -19.26 -20.75 -0.91
CA LEU A 382 -20.07 -20.65 -2.12
C LEU A 382 -21.52 -21.08 -1.88
N LEU A 383 -21.76 -22.06 -0.98
CA LEU A 383 -23.11 -22.43 -0.56
C LEU A 383 -23.81 -21.30 0.22
N THR A 384 -23.09 -20.58 1.07
CA THR A 384 -23.64 -19.41 1.77
C THR A 384 -24.00 -18.29 0.79
N LEU A 385 -23.14 -18.06 -0.19
CA LEU A 385 -23.33 -16.99 -1.17
C LEU A 385 -24.34 -17.35 -2.27
N PHE A 386 -24.51 -18.63 -2.61
CA PHE A 386 -25.32 -19.10 -3.73
C PHE A 386 -26.05 -20.40 -3.38
N PRO A 387 -26.90 -20.42 -2.34
CA PRO A 387 -27.56 -21.65 -1.87
C PRO A 387 -28.50 -22.29 -2.89
N GLU A 388 -28.97 -21.50 -3.87
CA GLU A 388 -29.88 -21.92 -4.94
C GLU A 388 -29.18 -22.54 -6.16
N HIS A 389 -27.85 -22.49 -6.23
CA HIS A 389 -27.10 -22.93 -7.40
C HIS A 389 -26.35 -24.25 -7.16
N ASP A 390 -26.21 -25.05 -8.22
CA ASP A 390 -25.43 -26.28 -8.19
C ASP A 390 -23.92 -26.00 -8.12
N LEU A 391 -23.26 -26.55 -7.11
CA LEU A 391 -21.81 -26.50 -6.98
C LEU A 391 -21.12 -27.52 -7.86
N ARG A 392 -20.10 -27.07 -8.59
CA ARG A 392 -19.24 -27.91 -9.42
C ARG A 392 -17.78 -27.76 -8.98
N ARG A 393 -16.97 -28.81 -9.16
CA ARG A 393 -15.53 -28.76 -8.92
C ARG A 393 -14.78 -28.80 -10.26
N ASP A 394 -13.84 -27.88 -10.46
CA ASP A 394 -12.97 -27.82 -11.64
C ASP A 394 -11.48 -27.78 -11.22
N ASP A 395 -10.60 -27.49 -12.18
CA ASP A 395 -9.15 -27.36 -11.98
C ASP A 395 -8.75 -26.10 -11.19
N LYS A 396 -9.64 -25.10 -11.10
CA LYS A 396 -9.45 -23.84 -10.38
C LYS A 396 -10.07 -23.84 -8.98
N GLY A 397 -10.92 -24.82 -8.64
CA GLY A 397 -11.52 -24.98 -7.32
C GLY A 397 -12.99 -25.40 -7.38
N TRP A 398 -13.80 -24.83 -6.50
CA TRP A 398 -15.25 -24.94 -6.56
C TRP A 398 -15.82 -23.78 -7.35
N ALA A 399 -16.85 -24.04 -8.15
CA ALA A 399 -17.45 -23.08 -9.04
C ALA A 399 -18.98 -23.14 -9.00
N VAL A 400 -19.60 -21.98 -9.18
CA VAL A 400 -21.03 -21.78 -9.33
C VAL A 400 -21.27 -21.05 -10.66
N ASP A 401 -22.09 -21.64 -11.53
CA ASP A 401 -22.57 -20.99 -12.74
C ASP A 401 -23.88 -20.23 -12.39
N LEU A 402 -23.93 -18.91 -12.66
CA LEU A 402 -25.03 -18.03 -12.26
C LEU A 402 -26.17 -17.95 -13.29
N ILE A 403 -26.05 -18.66 -14.43
CA ILE A 403 -27.00 -18.65 -15.57
C ILE A 403 -27.48 -20.06 -15.87
#